data_AF-A0A958P002-F1
#
_entry.id   AF-A0A958P002-F1
#
_cell.length_a   1.000
_cell.length_b   1.000
_cell.length_c   1.000
_cell.angle_alpha   90.00
_cell.angle_beta   90.00
_cell.angle_gamma   90.00
#
_symmetry.space_group_name_H-M   'P 1'
#
loop_
_entity.id
_entity.type
_entity.pdbx_description
1 polymer ?
#
loop_
_entity_poly.entity_id
_entity_poly.type
_entity_poly.pdbx_seq_one_letter_code
_entity_poly.pdbx_strand_id
1 'polypeptide(L)'
;MLKNHPLLHRVLSELKKLQINEFSHLLLGVSGGVDSVFLARILNECRGILKFEVSMAYIHHGASTDQNLSEFRGQAYQFVRALASEINVPFLTNIKGPSKELRGEQELREYRYSQLEKFRCDI
;
A
#
# COMPACT_ATOMS: atom_id res chain seq x y z
N MET A 1 -5.81 8.82 16.84
CA MET A 1 -5.43 10.06 17.57
C MET A 1 -3.98 10.41 17.23
N LEU A 2 -3.74 11.02 16.06
CA LEU A 2 -2.41 11.54 15.68
C LEU A 2 -2.39 13.06 15.46
N LYS A 3 -3.53 13.74 15.66
CA LYS A 3 -3.77 15.13 15.20
C LYS A 3 -2.74 16.17 15.67
N ASN A 4 -2.02 15.92 16.77
CA ASN A 4 -0.97 16.82 17.29
C ASN A 4 0.40 16.16 17.40
N HIS A 5 0.66 15.06 16.67
CA HIS A 5 1.92 14.35 16.74
C HIS A 5 2.98 14.99 15.83
N PRO A 6 4.23 15.23 16.28
CA PRO A 6 5.28 15.85 15.46
C PRO A 6 5.52 15.14 14.11
N LEU A 7 5.36 13.81 14.07
CA LEU A 7 5.45 13.05 12.82
C LEU A 7 4.35 13.42 11.82
N LEU A 8 3.12 13.69 12.25
CA LEU A 8 2.05 14.12 11.35
C LEU A 8 2.41 15.44 10.68
N HIS A 9 2.91 16.41 11.45
CA HIS A 9 3.38 17.70 10.92
C HIS A 9 4.52 17.53 9.93
N ARG A 10 5.47 16.62 10.21
CA ARG A 10 6.58 16.33 9.31
C ARG A 10 6.07 15.73 7.99
N VAL A 11 5.19 14.73 8.06
CA VAL A 11 4.60 14.10 6.86
C VAL A 11 3.80 15.13 6.05
N LEU A 12 2.96 15.94 6.70
CA LEU A 12 2.22 17.02 6.02
C LEU A 12 3.15 18.01 5.32
N SER A 13 4.27 18.38 5.96
CA SER A 13 5.27 19.26 5.36
C SER A 13 5.89 18.64 4.10
N GLU A 14 6.27 17.36 4.16
CA GLU A 14 6.81 16.66 2.99
C GLU A 14 5.78 16.50 1.87
N LEU A 15 4.53 16.16 2.19
CA LEU A 15 3.45 16.08 1.19
C LEU A 15 3.22 17.43 0.49
N LYS A 16 3.26 18.54 1.23
CA LYS A 16 3.16 19.89 0.65
C LYS A 16 4.34 20.23 -0.26
N LYS A 17 5.56 19.84 0.10
CA LYS A 17 6.75 20.03 -0.76
C LYS A 17 6.62 19.23 -2.06
N LEU A 18 6.01 18.05 -1.99
CA LEU A 18 5.66 17.23 -3.15
C LEU A 18 4.41 17.73 -3.91
N GLN A 19 3.86 18.88 -3.51
CA GLN A 19 2.67 19.52 -4.11
C GLN A 19 1.41 18.64 -4.06
N ILE A 20 1.34 17.70 -3.12
CA ILE A 20 0.14 16.89 -2.90
C ILE A 20 -0.99 17.78 -2.34
N ASN A 21 -2.12 17.75 -3.04
CA ASN A 21 -3.29 18.60 -2.79
C ASN A 21 -4.59 17.86 -3.16
N GLU A 22 -5.73 18.54 -3.11
CA GLU A 22 -7.05 17.98 -3.38
C GLU A 22 -7.24 17.39 -4.79
N PHE A 23 -6.38 17.75 -5.75
CA PHE A 23 -6.39 17.21 -7.11
C PHE A 23 -5.47 15.99 -7.27
N SER A 24 -4.79 15.57 -6.20
CA SER A 24 -3.86 14.45 -6.21
C SER A 24 -4.57 13.13 -5.87
N HIS A 25 -4.23 12.07 -6.58
CA HIS A 25 -4.59 10.70 -6.23
C HIS A 25 -3.32 9.89 -5.98
N LEU A 26 -3.14 9.40 -4.76
CA LEU A 26 -2.00 8.57 -4.39
C LEU A 26 -2.33 7.07 -4.47
N LEU A 27 -1.45 6.31 -5.11
CA LEU A 27 -1.41 4.85 -4.99
C LEU A 27 -0.43 4.43 -3.89
N LEU A 28 -0.94 3.83 -2.82
CA LEU A 28 -0.13 3.37 -1.71
C LEU A 28 0.07 1.85 -1.75
N GLY A 29 1.30 1.41 -2.05
CA GLY A 29 1.69 0.00 -1.91
C GLY A 29 1.88 -0.40 -0.45
N VAL A 30 1.11 -1.39 0.03
CA VAL A 30 1.16 -1.88 1.42
C VAL A 30 1.50 -3.36 1.45
N SER A 31 2.53 -3.74 2.22
CA SER A 31 2.99 -5.13 2.35
C SER A 31 2.38 -5.86 3.53
N GLY A 32 1.80 -5.13 4.49
CA GLY A 32 1.33 -5.65 5.78
C GLY A 32 2.38 -5.51 6.90
N GLY A 33 3.62 -5.12 6.57
CA GLY A 33 4.63 -4.79 7.56
C GLY A 33 4.34 -3.46 8.26
N VAL A 34 4.88 -3.29 9.48
CA VAL A 34 4.62 -2.15 10.37
C VAL A 34 4.83 -0.80 9.69
N ASP A 35 5.88 -0.64 8.89
CA ASP A 35 6.18 0.61 8.19
C ASP A 35 5.07 1.00 7.20
N SER A 36 4.61 0.03 6.40
CA SER A 36 3.57 0.25 5.41
C SER A 36 2.19 0.48 6.03
N VAL A 37 1.92 -0.16 7.17
CA VAL A 37 0.68 0.04 7.94
C VAL A 37 0.68 1.41 8.60
N PHE A 38 1.80 1.81 9.20
CA PHE A 38 1.95 3.15 9.77
C PHE A 38 1.79 4.21 8.69
N LEU A 39 2.42 4.03 7.53
CA LEU A 39 2.29 4.93 6.39
C LEU A 39 0.84 5.07 5.91
N ALA A 40 0.10 3.96 5.81
CA ALA A 40 -1.32 3.99 5.46
C ALA A 40 -2.14 4.80 6.46
N ARG A 41 -1.93 4.59 7.76
CA ARG A 41 -2.68 5.29 8.81
C ARG A 41 -2.34 6.78 8.86
N ILE A 42 -1.06 7.16 8.75
CA ILE A 42 -0.67 8.57 8.79
C ILE A 42 -1.11 9.30 7.51
N LEU A 43 -1.06 8.67 6.34
CA LEU A 43 -1.59 9.25 5.11
C LEU A 43 -3.11 9.42 5.19
N ASN A 44 -3.85 8.50 5.81
CA ASN A 44 -5.28 8.67 6.00
C ASN A 44 -5.63 9.87 6.90
N GLU A 45 -4.82 10.15 7.93
CA GLU A 45 -4.98 11.37 8.74
C GLU A 45 -4.64 12.64 7.91
N CYS A 46 -3.56 12.60 7.13
CA CYS A 46 -3.20 13.70 6.22
C CYS A 46 -4.25 13.96 5.14
N ARG A 47 -4.89 12.90 4.62
CA ARG A 47 -5.96 12.94 3.63
C ARG A 47 -7.12 13.80 4.11
N GLY A 48 -7.51 13.69 5.39
CA GLY A 48 -8.55 14.54 5.98
C GLY A 48 -8.19 16.03 6.05
N ILE A 49 -6.91 16.39 5.94
CA ILE A 49 -6.40 17.76 6.03
C ILE A 49 -6.16 18.36 4.63
N LEU A 50 -5.46 17.63 3.77
CA LEU A 50 -5.07 18.07 2.42
C LEU A 50 -6.08 17.67 1.34
N LYS A 51 -7.08 16.84 1.67
CA LYS A 51 -8.20 16.43 0.82
C LYS A 51 -7.82 15.73 -0.49
N PHE A 52 -6.63 15.12 -0.58
CA PHE A 52 -6.25 14.24 -1.69
C PHE A 52 -7.03 12.91 -1.65
N GLU A 53 -6.96 12.14 -2.72
CA GLU A 53 -7.50 10.78 -2.79
C GLU A 53 -6.40 9.73 -2.60
N VAL A 54 -6.77 8.56 -2.07
CA VAL A 54 -5.84 7.44 -1.84
C VAL A 54 -6.48 6.13 -2.27
N SER A 55 -5.77 5.35 -3.07
CA SER A 55 -6.02 3.93 -3.27
C SER A 55 -4.92 3.10 -2.61
N MET A 56 -5.27 2.01 -1.96
CA MET A 56 -4.31 1.07 -1.37
C MET A 56 -4.11 -0.13 -2.29
N ALA A 57 -2.87 -0.55 -2.49
CA ALA A 57 -2.53 -1.72 -3.29
C ALA A 57 -1.72 -2.75 -2.48
N TYR A 58 -2.15 -4.00 -2.53
CA TYR A 58 -1.36 -5.15 -2.08
C TYR A 58 -0.96 -6.01 -3.27
N ILE A 59 0.34 -6.27 -3.41
CA ILE A 59 0.85 -7.17 -4.46
C ILE A 59 1.10 -8.56 -3.87
N HIS A 60 0.26 -9.52 -4.27
CA HIS A 60 0.42 -10.92 -3.95
C HIS A 60 1.54 -11.54 -4.81
N HIS A 61 2.56 -12.11 -4.19
CA HIS A 61 3.71 -12.71 -4.89
C HIS A 61 3.48 -14.17 -5.30
N GLY A 62 2.23 -14.63 -5.26
CA GLY A 62 1.83 -15.98 -5.65
C GLY A 62 2.06 -17.02 -4.56
N ALA A 63 1.71 -18.26 -4.86
CA ALA A 63 2.04 -19.39 -4.00
C ALA A 63 3.56 -19.62 -3.97
N SER A 64 4.04 -20.26 -2.92
CA SER A 64 5.41 -20.76 -2.84
C SER A 64 5.38 -22.26 -2.56
N THR A 65 6.45 -22.95 -2.95
CA THR A 65 6.70 -24.34 -2.51
C THR A 65 6.87 -24.44 -0.99
N ASP A 66 7.26 -23.36 -0.32
CA ASP A 66 7.20 -23.22 1.13
C ASP A 66 5.76 -22.89 1.57
N GLN A 67 5.12 -23.85 2.25
CA GLN A 67 3.75 -23.72 2.74
C GLN A 67 3.60 -22.59 3.77
N ASN A 68 4.57 -22.42 4.68
CA ASN A 68 4.52 -21.37 5.69
C ASN A 68 4.56 -19.99 5.03
N LEU A 69 5.40 -19.84 4.01
CA LEU A 69 5.47 -18.61 3.23
C LEU A 69 4.18 -18.36 2.46
N SER A 70 3.58 -19.40 1.87
CA SER A 70 2.31 -19.29 1.16
C SER A 70 1.17 -18.87 2.09
N GLU A 71 1.08 -19.46 3.27
CA GLU A 71 0.08 -19.11 4.29
C GLU A 71 0.28 -17.67 4.79
N PHE A 72 1.53 -17.28 5.07
CA PHE A 72 1.86 -15.91 5.47
C PHE A 72 1.43 -14.88 4.43
N ARG A 73 1.68 -15.15 3.13
CA ARG A 73 1.23 -14.26 2.03
C ARG A 73 -0.30 -14.12 2.00
N GLY A 74 -1.03 -15.22 2.20
CA GLY A 74 -2.48 -15.20 2.31
C GLY A 74 -2.99 -14.38 3.49
N GLN A 75 -2.37 -14.54 4.67
CA GLN A 75 -2.70 -13.76 5.85
C GLN A 75 -2.42 -12.27 5.67
N ALA A 76 -1.26 -11.92 5.09
CA ALA A 76 -0.89 -10.54 4.79
C ALA A 76 -1.90 -9.89 3.82
N TYR A 77 -2.34 -10.62 2.78
CA TYR A 77 -3.39 -10.14 1.88
C TYR A 77 -4.69 -9.81 2.64
N GLN A 78 -5.18 -10.74 3.47
CA GLN A 78 -6.43 -10.53 4.22
C GLN A 78 -6.31 -9.36 5.19
N PHE A 79 -5.16 -9.25 5.86
CA PHE A 79 -4.87 -8.16 6.78
C PHE A 79 -4.88 -6.80 6.08
N VAL A 80 -4.18 -6.66 4.94
CA VAL A 80 -4.13 -5.39 4.20
C VAL A 80 -5.49 -5.04 3.60
N ARG A 81 -6.25 -6.03 3.12
CA ARG A 81 -7.64 -5.84 2.68
C ARG A 81 -8.53 -5.30 3.80
N ALA A 82 -8.42 -5.88 5.00
CA ALA A 82 -9.15 -5.42 6.17
C ALA A 82 -8.75 -4.00 6.58
N LEU A 83 -7.45 -3.68 6.54
CA LEU A 83 -6.94 -2.33 6.81
C LEU A 83 -7.50 -1.30 5.82
N ALA A 84 -7.52 -1.61 4.52
CA ALA A 84 -8.10 -0.74 3.51
C ALA A 84 -9.59 -0.45 3.78
N SER A 85 -10.34 -1.50 4.16
CA SER A 85 -11.75 -1.36 4.57
C SER A 85 -11.91 -0.53 5.84
N GLU A 86 -11.04 -0.72 6.84
CA GLU A 86 -11.07 0.01 8.12
C GLU A 86 -10.88 1.51 7.91
N ILE A 87 -9.95 1.90 7.04
CA ILE A 87 -9.65 3.32 6.76
C ILE A 87 -10.46 3.88 5.59
N ASN A 88 -11.40 3.08 5.04
CA ASN A 88 -12.30 3.44 3.96
C ASN A 88 -11.59 4.02 2.71
N VAL A 89 -10.70 3.21 2.13
CA VAL A 89 -10.01 3.50 0.86
C VAL A 89 -10.21 2.35 -0.15
N PRO A 90 -10.26 2.64 -1.47
CA PRO A 90 -10.25 1.60 -2.49
C PRO A 90 -9.07 0.63 -2.33
N PHE A 91 -9.33 -0.66 -2.53
CA PHE A 91 -8.34 -1.72 -2.40
C PHE A 91 -8.07 -2.38 -3.75
N LEU A 92 -6.82 -2.35 -4.19
CA LEU A 92 -6.33 -2.90 -5.45
C LEU A 92 -5.39 -4.08 -5.17
N THR A 93 -5.50 -5.14 -5.97
CA THR A 93 -4.65 -6.32 -5.81
C THR A 93 -4.62 -7.15 -7.08
N ASN A 94 -3.52 -7.86 -7.28
CA ASN A 94 -3.39 -8.85 -8.34
C ASN A 94 -3.95 -10.20 -7.84
N ILE A 95 -5.21 -10.47 -8.19
CA ILE A 95 -6.00 -11.61 -7.71
C ILE A 95 -5.26 -12.97 -7.75
N LYS A 96 -4.40 -13.20 -8.76
CA LYS A 96 -3.76 -14.50 -9.01
C LYS A 96 -2.26 -14.56 -8.73
N GLY A 97 -1.60 -13.44 -8.43
CA GLY A 97 -0.14 -13.43 -8.36
C GLY A 97 0.56 -13.65 -9.72
N PRO A 98 1.90 -13.82 -9.71
CA PRO A 98 2.67 -14.20 -10.89
C PRO A 98 2.36 -15.65 -11.29
N SER A 99 2.45 -15.96 -12.59
CA SER A 99 2.25 -17.32 -13.11
C SER A 99 3.40 -18.28 -12.80
N LYS A 100 4.57 -17.75 -12.42
CA LYS A 100 5.76 -18.49 -12.01
C LYS A 100 6.15 -18.06 -10.60
N GLU A 101 6.69 -18.99 -9.82
CA GLU A 101 7.27 -18.67 -8.52
C GLU A 101 8.47 -17.75 -8.71
N LEU A 102 8.43 -16.59 -8.07
CA LEU A 102 9.51 -15.60 -8.09
C LEU A 102 10.56 -15.97 -7.05
N ARG A 103 11.84 -15.82 -7.41
CA ARG A 103 12.99 -16.19 -6.58
C ARG A 103 13.88 -14.98 -6.30
N GLY A 104 14.17 -14.78 -5.03
CA GLY A 104 15.02 -13.67 -4.58
C GLY A 104 14.29 -12.33 -4.49
N GLU A 105 14.94 -11.37 -3.82
CA GLU A 105 14.36 -10.06 -3.53
C GLU A 105 14.15 -9.21 -4.79
N GLN A 106 15.07 -9.30 -5.76
CA GLN A 106 15.01 -8.53 -7.00
C GLN A 106 13.77 -8.87 -7.84
N GLU A 107 13.51 -10.16 -8.10
CA GLU A 107 12.34 -10.58 -8.89
C GLU A 107 11.02 -10.17 -8.22
N LEU A 108 10.93 -10.32 -6.90
CA LEU A 108 9.78 -9.88 -6.11
C LEU A 108 9.58 -8.36 -6.23
N ARG A 109 10.67 -7.59 -6.20
CA ARG A 109 10.66 -6.14 -6.32
C ARG A 109 10.22 -5.70 -7.72
N GLU A 110 10.82 -6.24 -8.76
CA GLU A 110 10.47 -5.93 -10.15
C GLU A 110 9.01 -6.26 -10.45
N TYR A 111 8.56 -7.43 -10.01
CA TYR A 111 7.16 -7.82 -10.13
C TYR A 111 6.23 -6.84 -9.40
N ARG A 112 6.54 -6.49 -8.15
CA ARG A 112 5.77 -5.51 -7.37
C ARG A 112 5.64 -4.17 -8.10
N TYR A 113 6.74 -3.59 -8.57
CA TYR A 113 6.69 -2.32 -9.30
C TYR A 113 5.92 -2.45 -10.61
N SER A 114 6.04 -3.57 -11.33
CA SER A 114 5.26 -3.79 -12.56
C SER A 114 3.75 -3.81 -12.32
N GLN A 115 3.28 -4.35 -11.19
CA GLN A 115 1.86 -4.39 -10.86
C GLN A 115 1.36 -3.03 -10.36
N LEU A 116 2.16 -2.35 -9.53
CA LEU A 116 1.84 -1.00 -9.07
C LEU A 116 1.72 -0.01 -10.23
N GLU A 117 2.59 -0.11 -11.24
CA GLU A 117 2.51 0.76 -12.41
C GLU A 117 1.23 0.54 -13.22
N LYS A 118 0.76 -0.71 -13.34
CA LYS A 118 -0.54 -1.00 -13.97
C LYS A 118 -1.68 -0.33 -13.23
N PHE A 119 -1.74 -0.51 -11.90
CA PHE A 119 -2.76 0.12 -11.07
C PHE A 119 -2.68 1.65 -11.09
N ARG A 120 -1.46 2.22 -11.23
CA ARG A 120 -1.27 3.67 -11.33
C ARG A 120 -1.86 4.25 -12.62
N CYS A 121 -1.91 3.48 -13.71
CA CYS A 121 -2.54 3.92 -14.95
C CYS A 121 -4.07 3.79 -14.94
N ASP A 122 -4.62 2.99 -14.01
CA ASP A 122 -6.06 2.73 -13.88
C ASP A 122 -6.77 3.72 -12.92
N ILE A 123 -6.01 4.58 -12.24
CA ILE A 123 -6.50 5.61 -11.31
C ILE A 123 -6.09 7.01 -11.78
#